data_AF-A0A0C3KLQ7-F1
#
_entry.id   AF-A0A0C3KLQ7-F1
#
_cell.length_a   1.000
_cell.length_b   1.000
_cell.length_c   1.000
_cell.angle_alpha   90.00
_cell.angle_beta   90.00
_cell.angle_gamma   90.00
#
_symmetry.space_group_name_H-M   'P 1'
#
loop_
_entity.id
_entity.type
_entity.pdbx_description
1 polymer ?
#
loop_
_entity_poly.entity_id
_entity_poly.type
_entity_poly.pdbx_seq_one_letter_code
_entity_poly.pdbx_strand_id
1 'polypeptide(L)'
;MGSYSGSTLPLYGKQLNETQCEENARVDFASADTCGMEKSIHDPFAISIPEGTQALTNTSAKNLVVLTDDGTQSIIVPASTEANVAYEATTFGVGSTCMSLTSECLKPQQLSDGTLIYGDNYFPYVNCAGVYPQANISLGLDPTTSTLPFQVVYPNNGSFGTYGLAYKRVTTNPFSLAAVVNSFAYVYDSGDDYFVNNTGFFRHGRTGAWNVLYCNSTVNDVKYRYIPASSGTGGSYQAISSTVSSVRMASLVSIGMDMGVIRSNLPSRIEGAGLRGGSYTTAFAQELSRELMSLSAALYEPIPVTAIAETSVVLGSRVQLVPLGLYLASVIIYALATLIIGITALIEARSVKFVNLVHLRITSSLPIVHALFGPVDCSRTWKNDGVEMFSTESEKDRLYVGPVRSQTEGDSFGFARAG
;
A
#
# COMPACT_ATOMS: atom_id res chain seq x y z
N MET A 1 -7.39 -15.94 0.71
CA MET A 1 -6.76 -15.03 1.69
C MET A 1 -5.93 -15.89 2.62
N GLY A 2 -4.63 -15.65 2.69
CA GLY A 2 -3.74 -16.39 3.60
C GLY A 2 -3.83 -15.82 5.02
N SER A 3 -3.53 -16.65 6.01
CA SER A 3 -3.31 -16.17 7.39
C SER A 3 -2.00 -15.39 7.43
N TYR A 4 -1.99 -14.22 8.09
CA TYR A 4 -0.77 -13.47 8.34
C TYR A 4 0.24 -14.33 9.12
N SER A 5 1.50 -14.35 8.67
CA SER A 5 2.56 -15.23 9.19
C SER A 5 3.54 -14.54 10.16
N GLY A 6 3.38 -13.25 10.41
CA GLY A 6 4.25 -12.48 11.31
C GLY A 6 4.02 -12.80 12.79
N SER A 7 5.11 -12.81 13.57
CA SER A 7 5.09 -13.12 15.01
C SER A 7 4.54 -11.99 15.90
N THR A 8 4.43 -10.77 15.36
CA THR A 8 3.88 -9.60 16.04
C THR A 8 2.91 -8.88 15.12
N LEU A 9 1.76 -8.46 15.65
CA LEU A 9 0.79 -7.67 14.88
C LEU A 9 1.41 -6.32 14.46
N PRO A 10 1.32 -5.93 13.18
CA PRO A 10 1.80 -4.62 12.73
C PRO A 10 1.08 -3.47 13.43
N LEU A 11 1.82 -2.38 13.66
CA LEU A 11 1.32 -1.19 14.34
C LEU A 11 0.79 -0.15 13.34
N TYR A 12 -0.31 -0.48 12.65
CA TYR A 12 -0.90 0.40 11.63
C TYR A 12 -2.12 1.20 12.13
N GLY A 13 -2.64 0.92 13.32
CA GLY A 13 -3.62 1.82 13.93
C GLY A 13 -2.93 3.05 14.53
N LYS A 14 -3.74 4.04 14.91
CA LYS A 14 -3.28 5.25 15.60
C LYS A 14 -4.16 5.52 16.81
N GLN A 15 -3.56 5.92 17.92
CA GLN A 15 -4.26 6.42 19.10
C GLN A 15 -3.60 7.70 19.62
N LEU A 16 -4.29 8.43 20.49
CA LEU A 16 -3.72 9.58 21.20
C LEU A 16 -2.65 9.10 22.19
N ASN A 17 -1.47 9.71 22.14
CA ASN A 17 -0.40 9.45 23.10
C ASN A 17 -0.67 10.18 24.42
N GLU A 18 -1.50 9.59 25.27
CA GLU A 18 -1.86 10.15 26.58
C GLU A 18 -0.64 10.35 27.48
N THR A 19 0.36 9.47 27.40
CA THR A 19 1.60 9.58 28.19
C THR A 19 2.35 10.89 27.87
N GLN A 20 2.47 11.22 26.58
CA GLN A 20 3.11 12.46 26.15
C GLN A 20 2.31 13.69 26.57
N CYS A 21 0.98 13.61 26.56
CA CYS A 21 0.12 14.66 27.09
C CYS A 21 0.37 14.87 28.60
N GLU A 22 0.45 13.80 29.39
CA GLU A 22 0.71 13.85 30.83
C GLU A 22 2.11 14.39 31.16
N GLU A 23 3.14 14.00 30.41
CA GLU A 23 4.50 14.52 30.61
C GLU A 23 4.55 16.03 30.35
N ASN A 24 3.95 16.50 29.26
CA ASN A 24 3.85 17.93 28.98
C ASN A 24 3.08 18.67 30.07
N ALA A 25 2.02 18.06 30.60
CA ALA A 25 1.25 18.61 31.71
C ALA A 25 2.07 18.82 32.99
N ARG A 26 3.03 17.92 33.28
CA ARG A 26 3.90 18.03 34.45
C ARG A 26 4.97 19.11 34.31
N VAL A 27 5.41 19.39 33.07
CA VAL A 27 6.47 20.38 32.79
C VAL A 27 5.90 21.79 32.74
N ASP A 28 4.68 21.96 32.23
CA ASP A 28 4.00 23.25 32.14
C ASP A 28 2.48 23.07 32.15
N PHE A 29 1.85 23.46 33.26
CA PHE A 29 0.42 23.31 33.51
C PHE A 29 -0.45 24.02 32.47
N ALA A 30 0.03 25.10 31.83
CA ALA A 30 -0.71 25.78 30.78
C ALA A 30 -0.78 24.91 29.50
N SER A 31 0.27 24.12 29.25
CA SER A 31 0.38 23.25 28.07
C SER A 31 -0.22 21.84 28.25
N ALA A 32 -0.67 21.52 29.46
CA ALA A 32 -1.24 20.23 29.84
C ALA A 32 -2.45 19.83 28.98
N ASP A 33 -3.41 20.75 28.88
CA ASP A 33 -4.69 20.49 28.24
C ASP A 33 -4.60 20.44 26.71
N THR A 34 -3.49 20.95 26.16
CA THR A 34 -3.19 20.99 24.72
C THR A 34 -2.13 19.96 24.32
N CYS A 35 -1.77 19.06 25.25
CA CYS A 35 -0.72 18.05 25.05
C CYS A 35 0.62 18.64 24.58
N GLY A 36 0.94 19.88 24.95
CA GLY A 36 2.16 20.57 24.54
C GLY A 36 2.10 21.24 23.16
N MET A 37 0.97 21.19 22.45
CA MET A 37 0.82 21.85 21.13
C MET A 37 0.77 23.38 21.24
N GLU A 38 0.41 23.90 22.42
CA GLU A 38 0.26 25.32 22.69
C GLU A 38 1.58 26.07 22.87
N LYS A 39 2.71 25.36 22.98
CA LYS A 39 3.98 25.95 23.39
C LYS A 39 4.51 27.04 22.47
N SER A 40 3.91 27.29 21.30
CA SER A 40 4.09 28.61 20.72
C SER A 40 3.17 29.07 19.60
N ILE A 41 2.51 30.18 19.87
CA ILE A 41 1.90 31.03 18.85
C ILE A 41 2.97 31.81 18.06
N HIS A 42 4.21 31.86 18.57
CA HIS A 42 5.29 32.72 18.09
C HIS A 42 6.61 31.99 17.82
N ASP A 43 6.64 30.67 17.99
CA ASP A 43 7.81 29.81 17.80
C ASP A 43 7.39 28.69 16.83
N PRO A 44 7.86 28.76 15.58
CA PRO A 44 7.54 27.77 14.55
C PRO A 44 8.03 26.35 14.88
N PHE A 45 8.72 26.15 16.01
CA PHE A 45 9.13 24.86 16.56
C PHE A 45 8.14 24.25 17.56
N ALA A 46 6.89 24.75 17.65
CA ALA A 46 5.82 24.03 18.34
C ALA A 46 5.75 22.57 17.83
N ILE A 47 5.67 21.61 18.75
CA ILE A 47 5.86 20.16 18.49
C ILE A 47 4.99 19.64 17.33
N SER A 48 3.84 20.26 17.10
CA SER A 48 2.87 19.95 16.06
C SER A 48 3.26 20.42 14.65
N ILE A 49 3.93 21.56 14.48
CA ILE A 49 4.13 22.18 13.15
C ILE A 49 5.07 21.36 12.26
N PRO A 50 6.26 20.92 12.72
CA PRO A 50 7.17 20.15 11.87
C PRO A 50 6.57 18.81 11.42
N GLU A 51 6.10 18.00 12.37
CA GLU A 51 5.49 16.70 12.08
C GLU A 51 4.20 16.88 11.26
N GLY A 52 3.38 17.88 11.58
CA GLY A 52 2.13 18.12 10.86
C GLY A 52 2.34 18.58 9.42
N THR A 53 3.34 19.44 9.18
CA THR A 53 3.74 19.84 7.82
C THR A 53 4.29 18.64 7.04
N GLN A 54 5.08 17.79 7.69
CA GLN A 54 5.60 16.57 7.06
C GLN A 54 4.49 15.57 6.74
N ALA A 55 3.52 15.38 7.65
CA ALA A 55 2.36 14.53 7.41
C ALA A 55 1.45 15.09 6.29
N LEU A 56 1.25 16.41 6.22
CA LEU A 56 0.48 17.09 5.17
C LEU A 56 1.14 16.97 3.79
N THR A 57 2.46 16.99 3.74
CA THR A 57 3.26 16.90 2.50
C THR A 57 3.68 15.48 2.15
N ASN A 58 3.19 14.48 2.89
CA ASN A 58 3.54 13.06 2.73
C ASN A 58 5.05 12.76 2.84
N THR A 59 5.78 13.56 3.62
CA THR A 59 7.22 13.41 3.87
C THR A 59 7.53 12.89 5.28
N SER A 60 6.53 12.77 6.15
CA SER A 60 6.72 12.18 7.49
C SER A 60 7.03 10.70 7.37
N ALA A 61 7.98 10.24 8.18
CA ALA A 61 8.30 8.82 8.32
C ALA A 61 7.34 8.08 9.27
N LYS A 62 6.46 8.80 9.97
CA LYS A 62 5.58 8.25 11.03
C LYS A 62 4.12 8.25 10.63
N ASN A 63 3.67 9.34 10.03
CA ASN A 63 2.26 9.63 9.80
C ASN A 63 2.00 10.06 8.36
N LEU A 64 0.83 9.70 7.87
CA LEU A 64 0.29 10.14 6.60
C LEU A 64 -1.17 10.52 6.82
N VAL A 65 -1.65 11.57 6.16
CA VAL A 65 -3.06 11.91 6.16
C VAL A 65 -3.66 11.55 4.82
N VAL A 66 -4.72 10.75 4.84
CA VAL A 66 -5.41 10.28 3.64
C VAL A 66 -6.89 10.60 3.72
N LEU A 67 -7.48 10.90 2.57
CA LEU A 67 -8.92 11.00 2.43
C LEU A 67 -9.50 9.58 2.28
N THR A 68 -10.59 9.29 2.97
CA THR A 68 -11.30 8.01 2.79
C THR A 68 -11.92 7.91 1.41
N ASP A 69 -12.13 6.68 0.92
CA ASP A 69 -12.62 6.42 -0.45
C ASP A 69 -13.99 7.06 -0.75
N ASP A 70 -14.81 7.30 0.27
CA ASP A 70 -16.11 7.99 0.18
C ASP A 70 -15.99 9.53 0.18
N GLY A 71 -14.77 10.06 0.38
CA GLY A 71 -14.48 11.49 0.38
C GLY A 71 -15.01 12.27 1.58
N THR A 72 -15.48 11.58 2.64
CA THR A 72 -16.21 12.21 3.75
C THR A 72 -15.30 12.69 4.89
N GLN A 73 -14.14 12.08 5.08
CA GLN A 73 -13.25 12.38 6.20
C GLN A 73 -11.77 12.14 5.85
N SER A 74 -10.90 12.95 6.43
CA SER A 74 -9.45 12.75 6.39
C SER A 74 -9.01 12.02 7.64
N ILE A 75 -8.32 10.90 7.51
CA ILE A 75 -7.85 10.07 8.61
C ILE A 75 -6.32 10.07 8.67
N ILE A 76 -5.77 9.84 9.86
CA ILE A 76 -4.34 9.60 10.03
C ILE A 76 -3.99 8.12 9.97
N VAL A 77 -2.98 7.78 9.18
CA VAL A 77 -2.54 6.41 8.90
C VAL A 77 -1.01 6.34 9.01
N PRO A 78 -0.40 5.15 9.11
CA PRO A 78 1.05 5.02 9.03
C PRO A 78 1.60 5.56 7.70
N ALA A 79 2.82 6.12 7.74
CA ALA A 79 3.50 6.64 6.55
C ALA A 79 3.84 5.56 5.50
N SER A 80 4.00 4.31 5.95
CA SER A 80 4.33 3.17 5.10
C SER A 80 3.56 1.94 5.56
N THR A 81 3.01 1.22 4.60
CA THR A 81 2.32 -0.05 4.78
C THR A 81 2.93 -1.09 3.84
N GLU A 82 2.92 -2.35 4.25
CA GLU A 82 3.41 -3.42 3.37
C GLU A 82 2.49 -3.57 2.14
N ALA A 83 3.10 -3.71 0.97
CA ALA A 83 2.40 -3.72 -0.32
C ALA A 83 1.39 -4.87 -0.51
N ASN A 84 1.50 -5.95 0.28
CA ASN A 84 0.72 -7.18 0.10
C ASN A 84 -0.15 -7.51 1.32
N VAL A 85 -0.49 -6.50 2.12
CA VAL A 85 -1.25 -6.67 3.35
C VAL A 85 -2.53 -5.85 3.29
N ALA A 86 -3.67 -6.52 3.44
CA ALA A 86 -4.92 -5.86 3.77
C ALA A 86 -5.12 -5.92 5.29
N TYR A 87 -5.55 -4.83 5.89
CA TYR A 87 -5.73 -4.78 7.33
C TYR A 87 -6.91 -3.88 7.74
N GLU A 88 -7.42 -4.12 8.94
CA GLU A 88 -8.37 -3.24 9.61
C GLU A 88 -7.72 -2.65 10.85
N ALA A 89 -7.86 -1.34 11.02
CA ALA A 89 -7.32 -0.63 12.17
C ALA A 89 -8.25 0.50 12.62
N THR A 90 -8.00 1.03 13.81
CA THR A 90 -8.67 2.21 14.34
C THR A 90 -7.74 3.40 14.30
N THR A 91 -8.33 4.58 14.08
CA THR A 91 -7.64 5.86 14.03
C THR A 91 -8.64 6.99 14.33
N PHE A 92 -8.17 8.23 14.29
CA PHE A 92 -9.02 9.41 14.29
C PHE A 92 -9.12 9.99 12.88
N GLY A 93 -10.25 10.67 12.62
CA GLY A 93 -10.47 11.40 11.39
C GLY A 93 -11.23 12.69 11.61
N VAL A 94 -11.10 13.60 10.65
CA VAL A 94 -11.84 14.87 10.61
C VAL A 94 -12.72 14.88 9.38
N GLY A 95 -14.04 14.98 9.57
CA GLY A 95 -15.00 15.23 8.50
C GLY A 95 -15.49 16.67 8.57
N SER A 96 -15.35 17.43 7.49
CA SER A 96 -15.81 18.81 7.42
C SER A 96 -16.86 18.95 6.32
N THR A 97 -17.83 19.83 6.55
CA THR A 97 -18.84 20.22 5.57
C THR A 97 -18.90 21.74 5.53
N CYS A 98 -18.77 22.33 4.35
CA CYS A 98 -18.73 23.78 4.20
C CYS A 98 -19.82 24.28 3.26
N MET A 99 -20.28 25.50 3.52
CA MET A 99 -21.18 26.25 2.67
C MET A 99 -20.69 27.68 2.50
N SER A 100 -21.03 28.27 1.35
CA SER A 100 -20.83 29.69 1.11
C SER A 100 -22.03 30.46 1.66
N LEU A 101 -21.77 31.50 2.44
CA LEU A 101 -22.74 32.46 2.96
C LEU A 101 -22.64 33.82 2.25
N THR A 102 -21.79 33.94 1.23
CA THR A 102 -21.45 35.22 0.61
C THR A 102 -22.69 35.99 0.16
N SER A 103 -23.65 35.30 -0.46
CA SER A 103 -24.83 35.95 -1.03
C SER A 103 -25.76 36.57 0.01
N GLU A 104 -25.87 35.92 1.14
CA GLU A 104 -26.71 36.33 2.24
C GLU A 104 -26.03 37.39 3.11
N CYS A 105 -24.70 37.31 3.18
CA CYS A 105 -23.84 38.24 3.89
C CYS A 105 -23.59 39.56 3.17
N LEU A 106 -23.74 39.61 1.85
CA LEU A 106 -23.56 40.87 1.11
C LEU A 106 -24.70 41.84 1.42
N LYS A 107 -24.35 43.01 1.95
CA LYS A 107 -25.29 44.08 2.30
C LYS A 107 -24.93 45.35 1.51
N PRO A 108 -25.20 45.39 0.20
CA PRO A 108 -24.95 46.58 -0.60
C PRO A 108 -25.78 47.77 -0.08
N GLN A 109 -25.22 48.96 -0.18
CA GLN A 109 -25.96 50.19 0.04
C GLN A 109 -26.65 50.60 -1.25
N GLN A 110 -27.95 50.89 -1.18
CA GLN A 110 -28.68 51.42 -2.32
C GLN A 110 -28.59 52.94 -2.33
N LEU A 111 -28.07 53.50 -3.43
CA LEU A 111 -28.06 54.93 -3.69
C LEU A 111 -29.47 55.43 -4.05
N SER A 112 -29.66 56.75 -4.01
CA SER A 112 -30.93 57.41 -4.34
C SER A 112 -31.40 57.18 -5.77
N ASP A 113 -30.50 56.84 -6.69
CA ASP A 113 -30.79 56.51 -8.10
C ASP A 113 -31.12 55.02 -8.31
N GLY A 114 -31.12 54.21 -7.24
CA GLY A 114 -31.36 52.77 -7.27
C GLY A 114 -30.12 51.92 -7.51
N THR A 115 -28.95 52.52 -7.78
CA THR A 115 -27.68 51.81 -7.96
C THR A 115 -27.23 51.17 -6.65
N LEU A 116 -26.70 49.95 -6.73
CA LEU A 116 -26.15 49.24 -5.57
C LEU A 116 -24.63 49.50 -5.47
N ILE A 117 -24.18 49.96 -4.31
CA ILE A 117 -22.77 50.05 -3.95
C ILE A 117 -22.43 48.87 -3.05
N TYR A 118 -21.48 48.05 -3.48
CA TYR A 118 -21.07 46.85 -2.76
C TYR A 118 -19.89 47.05 -1.82
N GLY A 119 -19.29 48.23 -1.74
CA GLY A 119 -18.10 48.47 -0.93
C GLY A 119 -17.16 49.49 -1.57
N ASP A 120 -15.95 49.60 -1.02
CA ASP A 120 -14.85 50.24 -1.73
C ASP A 120 -14.16 49.24 -2.66
N ASN A 121 -13.35 49.71 -3.62
CA ASN A 121 -12.70 48.82 -4.60
C ASN A 121 -11.80 47.73 -4.01
N TYR A 122 -11.49 47.80 -2.72
CA TYR A 122 -10.66 46.84 -2.00
C TYR A 122 -11.50 45.85 -1.18
N PHE A 123 -12.64 46.26 -0.61
CA PHE A 123 -13.40 45.49 0.35
C PHE A 123 -14.92 45.60 0.16
N PRO A 124 -15.63 44.47 -0.04
CA PRO A 124 -17.07 44.49 -0.09
C PRO A 124 -17.70 44.68 1.30
N TYR A 125 -18.86 45.32 1.34
CA TYR A 125 -19.74 45.41 2.50
C TYR A 125 -20.37 44.05 2.79
N VAL A 126 -19.72 43.33 3.71
CA VAL A 126 -20.13 42.01 4.14
C VAL A 126 -20.53 42.04 5.62
N ASN A 127 -21.80 41.74 5.87
CA ASN A 127 -22.37 41.62 7.19
C ASN A 127 -23.28 40.39 7.25
N CYS A 128 -22.84 39.36 7.95
CA CYS A 128 -23.57 38.10 8.11
C CYS A 128 -24.42 38.06 9.38
N ALA A 129 -24.56 39.15 10.13
CA ALA A 129 -25.36 39.17 11.35
C ALA A 129 -26.78 38.64 11.07
N GLY A 130 -27.14 37.53 11.72
CA GLY A 130 -28.47 36.91 11.61
C GLY A 130 -28.73 36.08 10.34
N VAL A 131 -27.72 35.89 9.47
CA VAL A 131 -27.84 35.11 8.21
C VAL A 131 -27.90 33.61 8.44
N TYR A 132 -27.10 33.12 9.40
CA TYR A 132 -27.10 31.74 9.87
C TYR A 132 -27.26 31.80 11.39
N PRO A 133 -27.95 30.86 12.07
CA PRO A 133 -28.31 31.01 13.50
C PRO A 133 -27.13 31.27 14.45
N GLN A 134 -25.88 31.20 13.99
CA GLN A 134 -24.66 31.35 14.78
C GLN A 134 -23.50 32.02 14.01
N ALA A 135 -23.73 32.91 13.04
CA ALA A 135 -22.63 33.67 12.41
C ALA A 135 -22.85 35.18 12.55
N ASN A 136 -22.12 35.84 13.45
CA ASN A 136 -22.13 37.29 13.61
C ASN A 136 -20.83 37.87 13.02
N ILE A 137 -20.76 37.88 11.70
CA ILE A 137 -19.61 38.40 10.95
C ILE A 137 -19.93 39.83 10.56
N SER A 138 -19.26 40.79 11.18
CA SER A 138 -19.15 42.14 10.62
C SER A 138 -17.74 42.28 10.03
N LEU A 139 -17.64 42.33 8.70
CA LEU A 139 -16.38 42.71 8.06
C LEU A 139 -16.28 44.23 8.03
N GLY A 140 -15.72 44.78 9.11
CA GLY A 140 -15.03 46.06 9.08
C GLY A 140 -13.55 45.75 9.00
N LEU A 141 -13.03 45.49 7.79
CA LEU A 141 -11.59 45.31 7.62
C LEU A 141 -10.94 46.66 7.92
N ASP A 142 -10.10 46.71 8.95
CA ASP A 142 -9.23 47.86 9.14
C ASP A 142 -8.30 47.89 7.92
N PRO A 143 -8.30 48.96 7.10
CA PRO A 143 -7.45 49.06 5.91
C PRO A 143 -5.95 48.96 6.24
N THR A 144 -5.57 49.04 7.52
CA THR A 144 -4.19 48.83 7.99
C THR A 144 -3.84 47.35 8.25
N THR A 145 -4.82 46.45 8.30
CA THR A 145 -4.62 45.02 8.56
C THR A 145 -4.97 44.18 7.32
N SER A 146 -3.97 43.55 6.70
CA SER A 146 -4.13 42.66 5.52
C SER A 146 -4.76 41.29 5.84
N THR A 147 -5.33 41.14 7.04
CA THR A 147 -5.56 39.85 7.68
C THR A 147 -7.06 39.54 7.69
N LEU A 148 -7.54 38.79 6.69
CA LEU A 148 -8.92 38.29 6.61
C LEU A 148 -9.33 37.40 7.80
N PRO A 149 -10.58 37.43 8.29
CA PRO A 149 -11.05 36.55 9.36
C PRO A 149 -11.00 35.06 8.95
N PHE A 150 -10.42 34.22 9.80
CA PHE A 150 -10.44 32.76 9.69
C PHE A 150 -10.30 32.16 11.08
N GLN A 151 -11.38 31.63 11.66
CA GLN A 151 -11.31 31.01 12.99
C GLN A 151 -12.52 30.11 13.32
N VAL A 152 -12.43 29.43 14.46
CA VAL A 152 -13.55 28.80 15.16
C VAL A 152 -14.62 29.84 15.50
N VAL A 153 -15.88 29.46 15.27
CA VAL A 153 -17.07 30.24 15.61
C VAL A 153 -17.41 30.03 17.08
N TYR A 154 -17.59 31.12 17.82
CA TYR A 154 -17.98 31.04 19.22
C TYR A 154 -19.43 30.55 19.35
N PRO A 155 -19.69 29.47 20.11
CA PRO A 155 -21.02 28.86 20.18
C PRO A 155 -22.08 29.77 20.83
N ASN A 156 -21.66 30.71 21.70
CA ASN A 156 -22.59 31.52 22.50
C ASN A 156 -23.17 32.73 21.77
N ASN A 157 -22.40 33.33 20.86
CA ASN A 157 -22.79 34.56 20.16
C ASN A 157 -22.60 34.45 18.64
N GLY A 158 -22.12 33.31 18.15
CA GLY A 158 -21.84 33.08 16.74
C GLY A 158 -20.74 33.95 16.16
N SER A 159 -19.99 34.70 16.97
CA SER A 159 -18.97 35.57 16.43
C SER A 159 -17.73 34.77 16.05
N PHE A 160 -17.03 35.23 15.03
CA PHE A 160 -15.63 34.92 14.80
C PHE A 160 -15.00 36.16 14.17
N GLY A 161 -13.74 36.43 14.51
CA GLY A 161 -13.11 37.72 14.22
C GLY A 161 -11.60 37.59 14.17
N THR A 162 -10.92 38.73 14.14
CA THR A 162 -9.46 38.80 14.11
C THR A 162 -8.84 38.02 15.26
N TYR A 163 -7.72 37.40 14.94
CA TYR A 163 -6.96 36.51 15.80
C TYR A 163 -6.77 37.09 17.20
N GLY A 164 -7.19 36.36 18.24
CA GLY A 164 -6.83 36.68 19.62
C GLY A 164 -5.50 36.01 19.98
N LEU A 165 -4.69 36.62 20.84
CA LEU A 165 -3.39 36.08 21.30
C LEU A 165 -3.49 34.83 22.19
N ALA A 166 -4.65 34.16 22.23
CA ALA A 166 -4.90 33.00 23.08
C ALA A 166 -5.56 31.90 22.26
N TYR A 167 -5.13 30.66 22.51
CA TYR A 167 -5.67 29.48 21.86
C TYR A 167 -7.14 29.31 22.21
N LYS A 168 -7.96 29.12 21.18
CA LYS A 168 -9.40 28.93 21.33
C LYS A 168 -9.68 27.45 21.38
N ARG A 169 -10.00 26.97 22.58
CA ARG A 169 -10.49 25.61 22.77
C ARG A 169 -11.94 25.50 22.32
N VAL A 170 -12.22 24.49 21.50
CA VAL A 170 -13.61 24.13 21.21
C VAL A 170 -14.22 23.39 22.39
N THR A 171 -15.47 23.69 22.70
CA THR A 171 -16.24 23.06 23.79
C THR A 171 -17.29 22.07 23.29
N THR A 172 -17.34 21.85 21.97
CA THR A 172 -18.33 21.00 21.30
C THR A 172 -17.66 20.17 20.21
N ASN A 173 -18.26 19.01 19.90
CA ASN A 173 -17.93 18.19 18.74
C ASN A 173 -19.28 17.66 18.19
N PRO A 174 -19.72 18.09 17.00
CA PRO A 174 -19.00 18.91 16.02
C PRO A 174 -18.77 20.36 16.47
N PHE A 175 -17.78 21.02 15.85
CA PHE A 175 -17.47 22.43 16.06
C PHE A 175 -17.51 23.20 14.74
N SER A 176 -17.84 24.48 14.83
CA SER A 176 -18.00 25.33 13.66
C SER A 176 -16.80 26.23 13.45
N LEU A 177 -16.44 26.41 12.18
CA LEU A 177 -15.36 27.24 11.69
C LEU A 177 -15.94 28.16 10.63
N ALA A 178 -15.36 29.34 10.49
CA ALA A 178 -15.74 30.21 9.42
C ALA A 178 -14.58 31.07 8.96
N ALA A 179 -14.59 31.39 7.67
CA ALA A 179 -13.47 31.96 6.96
C ALA A 179 -13.95 32.94 5.91
N VAL A 180 -13.18 34.00 5.75
CA VAL A 180 -13.33 34.96 4.66
C VAL A 180 -12.12 34.76 3.78
N VAL A 181 -12.37 34.32 2.55
CA VAL A 181 -11.31 34.07 1.57
C VAL A 181 -11.40 35.06 0.43
N ASN A 182 -10.23 35.48 -0.04
CA ASN A 182 -10.06 36.28 -1.23
C ASN A 182 -9.19 35.48 -2.22
N SER A 183 -9.55 35.50 -3.50
CA SER A 183 -8.76 34.83 -4.54
C SER A 183 -8.82 35.60 -5.86
N PHE A 184 -7.68 35.62 -6.56
CA PHE A 184 -7.56 36.25 -7.87
C PHE A 184 -7.94 35.31 -9.02
N ALA A 185 -7.98 34.00 -8.79
CA ALA A 185 -8.35 33.02 -9.82
C ALA A 185 -9.78 33.19 -10.37
N TYR A 186 -10.66 33.83 -9.60
CA TYR A 186 -12.07 34.06 -9.97
C TYR A 186 -12.32 35.46 -10.55
N VAL A 187 -11.26 36.20 -10.87
CA VAL A 187 -11.33 37.51 -11.51
C VAL A 187 -11.12 37.35 -13.02
N TYR A 188 -12.04 37.87 -13.83
CA TYR A 188 -11.95 37.83 -15.31
C TYR A 188 -11.99 39.25 -15.88
N ASP A 189 -10.88 39.87 -16.26
CA ASP A 189 -10.68 41.15 -17.01
C ASP A 189 -11.62 42.38 -16.87
N SER A 190 -12.92 42.27 -16.61
CA SER A 190 -13.85 43.39 -16.33
C SER A 190 -13.69 43.96 -14.91
N GLY A 191 -14.43 44.98 -14.49
CA GLY A 191 -14.42 45.44 -13.09
C GLY A 191 -15.78 45.35 -12.44
N ASP A 192 -16.68 44.55 -13.03
CA ASP A 192 -18.08 44.51 -12.63
C ASP A 192 -18.28 43.63 -11.39
N ASP A 193 -19.28 44.00 -10.58
CA ASP A 193 -19.68 43.26 -9.39
C ASP A 193 -20.65 42.13 -9.76
N TYR A 194 -20.25 40.87 -9.56
CA TYR A 194 -21.10 39.71 -9.85
C TYR A 194 -20.64 38.42 -9.15
N PHE A 195 -21.54 37.43 -9.06
CA PHE A 195 -21.19 36.09 -8.56
C PHE A 195 -20.58 35.22 -9.65
N VAL A 196 -19.46 34.57 -9.31
CA VAL A 196 -18.72 33.71 -10.23
C VAL A 196 -19.35 32.32 -10.24
N ASN A 197 -20.32 32.13 -11.15
CA ASN A 197 -21.06 30.87 -11.30
C ASN A 197 -21.58 30.33 -9.95
N ASN A 198 -21.44 29.03 -9.71
CA ASN A 198 -21.85 28.36 -8.47
C ASN A 198 -20.70 28.19 -7.46
N THR A 199 -19.63 28.98 -7.58
CA THR A 199 -18.45 28.84 -6.70
C THR A 199 -18.64 29.49 -5.33
N GLY A 200 -19.66 30.35 -5.19
CA GLY A 200 -19.90 31.16 -3.98
C GLY A 200 -19.02 32.41 -3.88
N PHE A 201 -18.11 32.63 -4.85
CA PHE A 201 -17.30 33.84 -4.91
C PHE A 201 -18.09 35.02 -5.50
N PHE A 202 -18.04 36.14 -4.82
CA PHE A 202 -18.51 37.43 -5.29
C PHE A 202 -17.31 38.28 -5.71
N ARG A 203 -17.26 38.63 -6.98
CA ARG A 203 -16.25 39.55 -7.49
C ARG A 203 -16.59 40.97 -7.04
N HIS A 204 -15.59 41.68 -6.52
CA HIS A 204 -15.73 43.09 -6.19
C HIS A 204 -14.45 43.86 -6.50
N GLY A 205 -14.58 44.94 -7.26
CA GLY A 205 -13.46 45.83 -7.59
C GLY A 205 -12.30 45.12 -8.32
N ARG A 206 -11.06 45.49 -7.96
CA ARG A 206 -9.82 45.01 -8.62
C ARG A 206 -8.95 44.10 -7.74
N THR A 207 -9.40 43.79 -6.53
CA THR A 207 -8.59 43.14 -5.50
C THR A 207 -8.90 41.66 -5.30
N GLY A 208 -9.74 41.06 -6.16
CA GLY A 208 -10.06 39.65 -6.11
C GLY A 208 -11.56 39.38 -6.08
N ALA A 209 -11.90 38.11 -5.93
CA ALA A 209 -13.24 37.69 -5.58
C ALA A 209 -13.26 37.19 -4.12
N TRP A 210 -14.38 37.43 -3.46
CA TRP A 210 -14.58 37.25 -2.03
C TRP A 210 -15.56 36.11 -1.77
N ASN A 211 -15.26 35.26 -0.80
CA ASN A 211 -16.18 34.21 -0.38
C ASN A 211 -16.20 34.11 1.14
N VAL A 212 -17.40 34.10 1.72
CA VAL A 212 -17.61 33.86 3.14
C VAL A 212 -18.03 32.41 3.30
N LEU A 213 -17.25 31.66 4.06
CA LEU A 213 -17.46 30.23 4.28
C LEU A 213 -17.84 29.98 5.73
N TYR A 214 -18.79 29.07 5.92
CA TYR A 214 -19.11 28.47 7.19
C TYR A 214 -18.96 26.96 7.06
N CYS A 215 -18.18 26.37 7.95
CA CYS A 215 -17.82 24.97 7.96
C CYS A 215 -18.18 24.34 9.29
N ASN A 216 -18.77 23.16 9.25
CA ASN A 216 -18.97 22.32 10.42
C ASN A 216 -18.00 21.14 10.34
N SER A 217 -17.10 21.04 11.32
CA SER A 217 -16.06 20.02 11.41
C SER A 217 -16.35 19.09 12.57
N THR A 218 -16.29 17.79 12.30
CA THR A 218 -16.53 16.72 13.27
C THR A 218 -15.27 15.88 13.38
N VAL A 219 -14.80 15.67 14.60
CA VAL A 219 -13.72 14.70 14.86
C VAL A 219 -14.36 13.37 15.21
N ASN A 220 -13.95 12.31 14.52
CA ASN A 220 -14.51 10.97 14.64
C ASN A 220 -13.44 9.95 15.03
N ASP A 221 -13.84 8.96 15.80
CA ASP A 221 -13.14 7.69 15.94
C ASP A 221 -13.52 6.83 14.73
N VAL A 222 -12.52 6.45 13.94
CA VAL A 222 -12.72 5.77 12.65
C VAL A 222 -12.12 4.38 12.71
N LYS A 223 -12.94 3.37 12.46
CA LYS A 223 -12.47 2.04 12.07
C LYS A 223 -12.36 2.02 10.55
N TYR A 224 -11.17 1.73 10.04
CA TYR A 224 -10.90 1.73 8.60
C TYR A 224 -10.30 0.41 8.13
N ARG A 225 -10.43 0.14 6.84
CA ARG A 225 -9.82 -0.95 6.11
C ARG A 225 -8.86 -0.39 5.07
N TYR A 226 -7.63 -0.88 5.09
CA TYR A 226 -6.68 -0.66 3.99
C TYR A 226 -6.77 -1.80 2.99
N ILE A 227 -6.88 -1.45 1.71
CA ILE A 227 -6.92 -2.39 0.59
C ILE A 227 -5.72 -2.10 -0.31
N PRO A 228 -4.72 -3.00 -0.40
CA PRO A 228 -3.55 -2.78 -1.24
C PRO A 228 -3.94 -2.74 -2.72
N ALA A 229 -3.27 -1.88 -3.48
CA ALA A 229 -3.48 -1.79 -4.92
C ALA A 229 -2.93 -3.04 -5.63
N SER A 230 -3.60 -3.46 -6.71
CA SER A 230 -3.17 -4.63 -7.51
C SER A 230 -1.80 -4.47 -8.17
N SER A 231 -1.31 -3.23 -8.31
CA SER A 231 0.02 -2.90 -8.81
C SER A 231 1.13 -3.12 -7.77
N GLY A 232 0.80 -3.43 -6.52
CA GLY A 232 1.77 -3.59 -5.43
C GLY A 232 2.38 -2.27 -4.95
N THR A 233 1.79 -1.12 -5.30
CA THR A 233 2.23 0.20 -4.79
C THR A 233 1.02 1.03 -4.40
N GLY A 234 0.96 1.39 -3.11
CA GLY A 234 -0.16 2.10 -2.52
C GLY A 234 -1.40 1.22 -2.30
N GLY A 235 -2.52 1.87 -2.01
CA GLY A 235 -3.80 1.23 -1.75
C GLY A 235 -4.88 2.27 -1.48
N SER A 236 -6.06 1.80 -1.12
CA SER A 236 -7.21 2.63 -0.78
C SER A 236 -7.60 2.47 0.69
N TYR A 237 -8.28 3.47 1.24
CA TYR A 237 -8.63 3.53 2.66
C TYR A 237 -10.13 3.68 2.79
N GLN A 238 -10.79 2.58 3.16
CA GLN A 238 -12.24 2.54 3.32
C GLN A 238 -12.62 2.70 4.79
N ALA A 239 -13.49 3.66 5.10
CA ALA A 239 -14.11 3.73 6.42
C ALA A 239 -15.13 2.58 6.59
N ILE A 240 -14.96 1.77 7.63
CA ILE A 240 -15.92 0.73 8.02
C ILE A 240 -16.99 1.33 8.93
N SER A 241 -16.56 2.10 9.92
CA SER A 241 -17.45 2.80 10.86
C SER A 241 -16.79 4.10 11.31
N SER A 242 -17.61 5.10 11.59
CA SER A 242 -17.19 6.41 12.10
C SER A 242 -18.15 6.82 13.22
N THR A 243 -17.61 7.12 14.39
CA THR A 243 -18.37 7.57 15.56
C THR A 243 -17.81 8.89 16.06
N VAL A 244 -18.68 9.83 16.46
CA VAL A 244 -18.23 11.13 16.97
C VAL A 244 -17.34 10.94 18.19
N SER A 245 -16.13 11.49 18.12
CA SER A 245 -15.14 11.40 19.19
C SER A 245 -15.42 12.39 20.33
N SER A 246 -14.61 12.33 21.38
CA SER A 246 -14.75 13.22 22.54
C SER A 246 -14.53 14.71 22.19
N VAL A 247 -15.14 15.60 22.97
CA VAL A 247 -14.88 17.05 22.88
C VAL A 247 -13.41 17.38 23.14
N ARG A 248 -12.73 16.61 24.00
CA ARG A 248 -11.29 16.75 24.24
C ARG A 248 -10.51 16.53 22.95
N MET A 249 -10.85 15.51 22.17
CA MET A 249 -10.18 15.23 20.90
C MET A 249 -10.45 16.35 19.88
N ALA A 250 -11.69 16.85 19.81
CA ALA A 250 -12.00 18.01 18.97
C ALA A 250 -11.19 19.25 19.37
N SER A 251 -11.04 19.52 20.67
CA SER A 251 -10.20 20.61 21.18
C SER A 251 -8.74 20.45 20.82
N LEU A 252 -8.21 19.22 20.82
CA LEU A 252 -6.83 18.99 20.42
C LEU A 252 -6.65 19.25 18.92
N VAL A 253 -7.49 18.66 18.07
CA VAL A 253 -7.43 18.86 16.62
C VAL A 253 -7.61 20.33 16.22
N SER A 254 -8.50 21.06 16.89
CA SER A 254 -8.80 22.46 16.54
C SER A 254 -7.66 23.42 16.84
N ILE A 255 -6.70 23.08 17.72
CA ILE A 255 -5.56 23.96 18.06
C ILE A 255 -4.73 24.33 16.83
N GLY A 256 -4.67 23.47 15.82
CA GLY A 256 -4.00 23.77 14.55
C GLY A 256 -4.54 25.04 13.85
N MET A 257 -5.79 25.41 14.13
CA MET A 257 -6.40 26.64 13.62
C MET A 257 -5.70 27.90 14.12
N ASP A 258 -5.22 27.86 15.37
CA ASP A 258 -4.59 29.01 15.99
C ASP A 258 -3.10 29.14 15.58
N MET A 259 -2.54 28.19 14.84
CA MET A 259 -1.14 28.26 14.37
C MET A 259 -0.95 29.16 13.14
N GLY A 260 -2.03 29.69 12.55
CA GLY A 260 -1.98 30.57 11.38
C GLY A 260 -1.63 29.90 10.04
N VAL A 261 -1.01 28.71 10.08
CA VAL A 261 -0.60 27.91 8.90
C VAL A 261 -1.80 27.55 8.03
N ILE A 262 -2.90 27.10 8.64
CA ILE A 262 -4.11 26.69 7.89
C ILE A 262 -4.66 27.85 7.07
N ARG A 263 -4.76 29.01 7.71
CA ARG A 263 -5.29 30.22 7.13
C ARG A 263 -4.50 30.68 5.90
N SER A 264 -3.17 30.56 5.89
CA SER A 264 -2.35 30.96 4.73
C SER A 264 -2.32 29.90 3.63
N ASN A 265 -2.28 28.61 4.01
CA ASN A 265 -2.04 27.52 3.08
C ASN A 265 -3.32 27.01 2.43
N LEU A 266 -4.41 26.89 3.18
CA LEU A 266 -5.63 26.28 2.68
C LEU A 266 -6.18 27.04 1.48
N PRO A 267 -6.44 28.37 1.52
CA PRO A 267 -7.04 29.07 0.39
C PRO A 267 -6.16 29.04 -0.87
N SER A 268 -4.83 29.03 -0.72
CA SER A 268 -3.90 29.00 -1.85
C SER A 268 -3.80 27.61 -2.50
N ARG A 269 -3.94 26.52 -1.74
CA ARG A 269 -3.92 25.14 -2.28
C ARG A 269 -5.12 24.80 -3.17
N ILE A 270 -6.27 25.40 -2.89
CA ILE A 270 -7.53 25.17 -3.63
C ILE A 270 -7.91 26.33 -4.56
N GLU A 271 -6.96 27.21 -4.84
CA GLU A 271 -7.20 28.36 -5.70
C GLU A 271 -7.69 27.89 -7.08
N GLY A 272 -8.80 28.48 -7.54
CA GLY A 272 -9.47 28.12 -8.79
C GLY A 272 -10.34 26.84 -8.75
N ALA A 273 -10.50 26.18 -7.59
CA ALA A 273 -11.42 25.05 -7.47
C ALA A 273 -12.88 25.44 -7.81
N GLY A 274 -13.58 24.59 -8.57
CA GLY A 274 -14.93 24.88 -9.05
C GLY A 274 -15.01 25.65 -10.37
N LEU A 275 -13.91 26.23 -10.88
CA LEU A 275 -13.91 26.89 -12.20
C LEU A 275 -14.05 25.91 -13.38
N ARG A 276 -13.53 24.68 -13.23
CA ARG A 276 -13.56 23.62 -14.27
C ARG A 276 -14.58 22.52 -13.96
N GLY A 277 -15.51 22.79 -13.06
CA GLY A 277 -16.44 21.80 -12.48
C GLY A 277 -16.08 21.44 -11.03
N GLY A 278 -17.03 20.82 -10.33
CA GLY A 278 -16.95 20.56 -8.89
C GLY A 278 -17.41 21.74 -8.03
N SER A 279 -17.32 21.58 -6.70
CA SER A 279 -17.72 22.60 -5.72
C SER A 279 -16.50 23.11 -4.96
N TYR A 280 -16.33 24.44 -4.93
CA TYR A 280 -15.30 25.08 -4.13
C TYR A 280 -15.45 24.74 -2.63
N THR A 281 -16.68 24.72 -2.12
CA THR A 281 -16.93 24.44 -0.70
C THR A 281 -16.59 23.00 -0.33
N THR A 282 -16.78 22.05 -1.25
CA THR A 282 -16.37 20.65 -1.04
C THR A 282 -14.85 20.52 -1.03
N ALA A 283 -14.14 21.16 -1.96
CA ALA A 283 -12.68 21.17 -1.98
C ALA A 283 -12.11 21.84 -0.72
N PHE A 284 -12.70 22.96 -0.30
CA PHE A 284 -12.36 23.65 0.94
C PHE A 284 -12.56 22.74 2.16
N ALA A 285 -13.69 22.04 2.24
CA ALA A 285 -13.99 21.15 3.36
C ALA A 285 -13.01 19.98 3.45
N GLN A 286 -12.67 19.35 2.32
CA GLN A 286 -11.71 18.24 2.28
C GLN A 286 -10.30 18.68 2.68
N GLU A 287 -9.85 19.83 2.19
CA GLU A 287 -8.54 20.39 2.55
C GLU A 287 -8.49 20.87 4.00
N LEU A 288 -9.57 21.47 4.51
CA LEU A 288 -9.71 21.82 5.92
C LEU A 288 -9.56 20.59 6.82
N SER A 289 -10.28 19.51 6.50
CA SER A 289 -10.17 18.23 7.19
C SER A 289 -8.74 17.68 7.16
N ARG A 290 -8.10 17.73 6.00
CA ARG A 290 -6.73 17.25 5.82
C ARG A 290 -5.73 18.05 6.65
N GLU A 291 -5.82 19.37 6.62
CA GLU A 291 -4.90 20.24 7.35
C GLU A 291 -5.11 20.14 8.88
N LEU A 292 -6.35 20.14 9.37
CA LEU A 292 -6.66 19.91 10.78
C LEU A 292 -6.11 18.57 11.28
N MET A 293 -6.36 17.50 10.54
CA MET A 293 -5.84 16.18 10.86
C MET A 293 -4.30 16.18 10.85
N SER A 294 -3.69 16.79 9.84
CA SER A 294 -2.22 16.83 9.71
C SER A 294 -1.54 17.60 10.83
N LEU A 295 -2.03 18.77 11.23
CA LEU A 295 -1.39 19.57 12.28
C LEU A 295 -1.47 18.90 13.66
N SER A 296 -2.42 17.99 13.86
CA SER A 296 -2.49 17.16 15.06
C SER A 296 -1.60 15.90 15.00
N ALA A 297 -0.91 15.62 13.89
CA ALA A 297 -0.20 14.35 13.66
C ALA A 297 0.82 13.98 14.74
N ALA A 298 1.43 14.97 15.39
CA ALA A 298 2.39 14.77 16.48
C ALA A 298 1.79 14.12 17.74
N LEU A 299 0.46 14.16 17.89
CA LEU A 299 -0.25 13.61 19.05
C LEU A 299 -0.43 12.10 19.00
N TYR A 300 -0.24 11.48 17.83
CA TYR A 300 -0.63 10.09 17.63
C TYR A 300 0.54 9.13 17.75
N GLU A 301 0.30 8.04 18.44
CA GLU A 301 1.20 6.90 18.52
C GLU A 301 0.62 5.68 17.79
N PRO A 302 1.48 4.79 17.28
CA PRO A 302 1.04 3.61 16.54
C PRO A 302 0.49 2.52 17.48
N ILE A 303 -0.60 1.88 17.09
CA ILE A 303 -1.22 0.75 17.82
C ILE A 303 -1.41 -0.46 16.92
N PRO A 304 -1.52 -1.68 17.50
CA PRO A 304 -1.77 -2.88 16.72
C PRO A 304 -3.03 -2.79 15.87
N VAL A 305 -2.98 -3.42 14.69
CA VAL A 305 -4.15 -3.66 13.84
C VAL A 305 -5.21 -4.51 14.56
N THR A 306 -6.48 -4.28 14.22
CA THR A 306 -7.62 -5.08 14.72
C THR A 306 -7.82 -6.37 13.93
N ALA A 307 -7.46 -6.38 12.65
CA ALA A 307 -7.45 -7.56 11.79
C ALA A 307 -6.41 -7.39 10.69
N ILE A 308 -5.82 -8.49 10.23
CA ILE A 308 -4.82 -8.49 9.16
C ILE A 308 -4.96 -9.74 8.32
N ALA A 309 -4.84 -9.57 7.01
CA ALA A 309 -4.83 -10.65 6.03
C ALA A 309 -3.73 -10.39 5.01
N GLU A 310 -2.89 -11.38 4.77
CA GLU A 310 -1.99 -11.34 3.63
C GLU A 310 -2.83 -11.49 2.36
N THR A 311 -2.77 -10.48 1.49
CA THR A 311 -3.19 -10.66 0.11
C THR A 311 -2.09 -11.47 -0.54
N SER A 312 -2.23 -12.80 -0.50
CA SER A 312 -1.41 -13.67 -1.32
C SER A 312 -1.49 -13.15 -2.74
N VAL A 313 -0.40 -12.61 -3.27
CA VAL A 313 -0.25 -12.49 -4.72
C VAL A 313 -0.40 -13.92 -5.18
N VAL A 314 -1.54 -14.24 -5.78
CA VAL A 314 -1.74 -15.56 -6.38
C VAL A 314 -0.76 -15.59 -7.56
N LEU A 315 0.49 -15.96 -7.28
CA LEU A 315 1.39 -16.67 -8.18
C LEU A 315 0.84 -18.09 -8.38
N GLY A 316 -0.48 -18.21 -8.48
CA GLY A 316 -1.08 -19.30 -9.22
C GLY A 316 -0.76 -18.98 -10.67
N SER A 317 0.28 -19.61 -11.19
CA SER A 317 0.31 -19.93 -12.62
C SER A 317 -1.12 -20.35 -12.98
N ARG A 318 -1.79 -19.58 -13.84
CA ARG A 318 -3.06 -19.99 -14.41
C ARG A 318 -2.76 -21.17 -15.32
N VAL A 319 -2.53 -22.34 -14.71
CA VAL A 319 -2.35 -23.58 -15.44
C VAL A 319 -3.69 -23.84 -16.09
N GLN A 320 -3.75 -23.66 -17.40
CA GLN A 320 -4.94 -23.92 -18.16
C GLN A 320 -5.29 -25.40 -17.96
N LEU A 321 -6.46 -25.65 -17.35
CA LEU A 321 -6.89 -26.99 -16.95
C LEU A 321 -6.92 -27.96 -18.14
N VAL A 322 -7.21 -27.43 -19.32
CA VAL A 322 -7.33 -28.19 -20.57
C VAL A 322 -5.96 -28.72 -21.04
N PRO A 323 -4.91 -27.90 -21.26
CA PRO A 323 -3.55 -28.39 -21.54
C PRO A 323 -2.98 -29.35 -20.49
N LEU A 324 -3.22 -29.09 -19.20
CA LEU A 324 -2.74 -29.97 -18.13
C LEU A 324 -3.44 -31.33 -18.17
N GLY A 325 -4.75 -31.34 -18.40
CA GLY A 325 -5.53 -32.57 -18.57
C GLY A 325 -5.04 -33.39 -19.77
N LEU A 326 -4.75 -32.73 -20.90
CA LEU A 326 -4.19 -33.38 -22.09
C LEU A 326 -2.79 -33.96 -21.84
N TYR A 327 -1.94 -33.24 -21.10
CA TYR A 327 -0.61 -33.71 -20.73
C TYR A 327 -0.67 -34.91 -19.77
N LEU A 328 -1.52 -34.87 -18.75
CA LEU A 328 -1.70 -36.01 -17.84
C LEU A 328 -2.25 -37.24 -18.57
N ALA A 329 -3.22 -37.05 -19.46
CA ALA A 329 -3.75 -38.13 -20.27
C ALA A 329 -2.68 -38.75 -21.19
N SER A 330 -1.82 -37.94 -21.82
CA SER A 330 -0.77 -38.44 -22.69
C SER A 330 0.32 -39.21 -21.91
N VAL A 331 0.68 -38.75 -20.71
CA VAL A 331 1.61 -39.45 -19.81
C VAL A 331 1.03 -40.81 -19.37
N ILE A 332 -0.26 -40.87 -19.04
CA ILE A 332 -0.93 -42.13 -18.66
C ILE A 332 -0.96 -43.11 -19.85
N ILE A 333 -1.30 -42.64 -21.06
CA ILE A 333 -1.30 -43.46 -22.27
C ILE A 333 0.12 -43.98 -22.55
N TYR A 334 1.14 -43.13 -22.42
CA TYR A 334 2.53 -43.53 -22.62
C TYR A 334 2.99 -44.56 -21.58
N ALA A 335 2.62 -44.39 -20.31
CA ALA A 335 2.92 -45.34 -19.24
C ALA A 335 2.23 -46.69 -19.49
N LEU A 336 0.98 -46.70 -19.95
CA LEU A 336 0.27 -47.93 -20.29
C LEU A 336 0.89 -48.63 -21.51
N ALA A 337 1.26 -47.87 -22.55
CA ALA A 337 1.89 -48.43 -23.74
C ALA A 337 3.25 -49.06 -23.42
N THR A 338 4.08 -48.37 -22.63
CA THR A 338 5.39 -48.90 -22.18
C THR A 338 5.23 -50.13 -21.29
N LEU A 339 4.22 -50.17 -20.43
CA LEU A 339 3.90 -51.34 -19.61
C LEU A 339 3.44 -52.53 -20.45
N ILE A 340 2.59 -52.31 -21.47
CA ILE A 340 2.17 -53.36 -22.40
C ILE A 340 3.35 -53.91 -23.18
N ILE A 341 4.20 -53.03 -23.76
CA ILE A 341 5.42 -53.43 -24.48
C ILE A 341 6.36 -54.21 -23.56
N GLY A 342 6.50 -53.79 -22.29
CA GLY A 342 7.30 -54.49 -21.30
C GLY A 342 6.75 -55.90 -21.01
N ILE A 343 5.44 -56.03 -20.83
CA ILE A 343 4.79 -57.33 -20.58
C ILE A 343 4.93 -58.26 -21.79
N THR A 344 4.68 -57.76 -23.01
CA THR A 344 4.83 -58.58 -24.23
C THR A 344 6.27 -59.01 -24.45
N ALA A 345 7.24 -58.12 -24.23
CA ALA A 345 8.66 -58.47 -24.27
C ALA A 345 9.02 -59.54 -23.22
N LEU A 346 8.42 -59.50 -22.02
CA LEU A 346 8.68 -60.46 -20.96
C LEU A 346 8.03 -61.83 -21.25
N ILE A 347 6.86 -61.85 -21.89
CA ILE A 347 6.20 -63.08 -22.34
C ILE A 347 6.98 -63.72 -23.49
N GLU A 348 7.43 -62.93 -24.47
CA GLU A 348 8.24 -63.44 -25.59
C GLU A 348 9.65 -63.87 -25.14
N ALA A 349 10.25 -63.18 -24.16
CA ALA A 349 11.52 -63.61 -23.58
C ALA A 349 11.42 -64.98 -22.88
N ARG A 350 10.22 -65.38 -22.40
CA ARG A 350 9.97 -66.73 -21.86
C ARG A 350 9.84 -67.81 -22.94
N SER A 351 9.43 -67.45 -24.16
CA SER A 351 9.26 -68.40 -25.28
C SER A 351 10.58 -68.73 -25.99
N VAL A 352 11.59 -67.86 -25.86
CA VAL A 352 12.88 -68.01 -26.52
C VAL A 352 13.89 -68.74 -25.62
N LYS A 353 14.11 -70.04 -25.87
CA LYS A 353 15.13 -70.88 -25.18
C LYS A 353 16.55 -70.26 -25.15
N PHE A 354 16.84 -69.33 -26.05
CA PHE A 354 18.15 -68.67 -26.17
C PHE A 354 18.41 -67.54 -25.15
N VAL A 355 17.40 -66.98 -24.48
CA VAL A 355 17.62 -65.87 -23.51
C VAL A 355 18.32 -66.38 -22.25
N ASN A 356 17.93 -67.56 -21.75
CA ASN A 356 18.62 -68.23 -20.64
C ASN A 356 20.05 -68.65 -21.06
N LEU A 357 20.25 -69.05 -22.32
CA LEU A 357 21.56 -69.41 -22.88
C LEU A 357 22.50 -68.19 -23.00
N VAL A 358 21.99 -67.02 -23.36
CA VAL A 358 22.78 -65.78 -23.43
C VAL A 358 23.12 -65.25 -22.04
N HIS A 359 22.17 -65.32 -21.08
CA HIS A 359 22.43 -64.96 -19.69
C HIS A 359 23.58 -65.81 -19.10
N LEU A 360 23.52 -67.13 -19.26
CA LEU A 360 24.57 -68.07 -18.84
C LEU A 360 25.93 -67.82 -19.52
N ARG A 361 25.93 -67.38 -20.79
CA ARG A 361 27.16 -67.06 -21.54
C ARG A 361 27.81 -65.74 -21.10
N ILE A 362 27.03 -64.80 -20.57
CA ILE A 362 27.52 -63.51 -20.06
C ILE A 362 27.99 -63.66 -18.61
N THR A 363 27.37 -64.52 -17.82
CA THR A 363 27.69 -64.68 -16.38
C THR A 363 28.78 -65.72 -16.09
N SER A 364 29.19 -66.55 -17.06
CA SER A 364 30.24 -67.56 -16.88
C SER A 364 31.47 -67.27 -17.76
N SER A 365 32.65 -67.20 -17.14
CA SER A 365 33.94 -66.97 -17.82
C SER A 365 34.57 -68.24 -18.41
N LEU A 366 34.08 -69.44 -18.04
CA LEU A 366 34.67 -70.72 -18.44
C LEU A 366 34.67 -70.99 -19.96
N PRO A 367 33.64 -70.63 -20.75
CA PRO A 367 33.64 -70.90 -22.19
C PRO A 367 34.73 -70.12 -22.95
N ILE A 368 35.10 -68.93 -22.44
CA ILE A 368 36.17 -68.10 -23.02
C ILE A 368 37.54 -68.70 -22.69
N VAL A 369 37.72 -69.23 -21.48
CA VAL A 369 38.95 -69.91 -21.06
C VAL A 369 39.15 -71.21 -21.86
N HIS A 370 38.10 -72.01 -22.08
CA HIS A 370 38.20 -73.22 -22.90
C HIS A 370 38.57 -72.95 -24.36
N ALA A 371 38.12 -71.83 -24.93
CA ALA A 371 38.49 -71.42 -26.29
C ALA A 371 39.97 -71.04 -26.44
N LEU A 372 40.67 -70.72 -25.35
CA LEU A 372 42.09 -70.35 -25.36
C LEU A 372 43.05 -71.55 -25.23
N PHE A 373 42.59 -72.69 -24.67
CA PHE A 373 43.48 -73.81 -24.29
C PHE A 373 43.29 -75.10 -25.11
N GLY A 374 42.37 -75.17 -26.08
CA GLY A 374 42.24 -76.37 -26.92
C GLY A 374 41.15 -76.29 -28.00
N PRO A 375 41.08 -77.27 -28.91
CA PRO A 375 40.03 -77.35 -29.92
C PRO A 375 38.65 -77.45 -29.25
N VAL A 376 37.75 -76.54 -29.64
CA VAL A 376 36.49 -76.31 -28.94
C VAL A 376 35.45 -77.36 -29.35
N ASP A 377 35.24 -78.37 -28.51
CA ASP A 377 34.03 -79.20 -28.55
C ASP A 377 32.96 -78.54 -27.65
N CYS A 378 32.14 -77.67 -28.27
CA CYS A 378 31.10 -76.90 -27.58
C CYS A 378 30.13 -77.77 -26.75
N SER A 379 30.00 -79.06 -27.09
CA SER A 379 29.10 -79.98 -26.39
C SER A 379 29.58 -80.32 -24.97
N ARG A 380 30.88 -80.19 -24.68
CA ARG A 380 31.51 -80.61 -23.41
C ARG A 380 31.50 -79.54 -22.33
N THR A 381 31.51 -78.26 -22.72
CA THR A 381 31.37 -77.13 -21.79
C THR A 381 30.02 -77.08 -21.06
N TRP A 382 29.09 -77.97 -21.40
CA TRP A 382 27.71 -77.98 -20.89
C TRP A 382 27.42 -79.20 -20.00
N LYS A 383 28.45 -79.99 -19.64
CA LYS A 383 28.34 -81.10 -18.69
C LYS A 383 28.62 -80.61 -17.27
N ASN A 384 27.82 -81.07 -16.30
CA ASN A 384 27.92 -80.64 -14.89
C ASN A 384 29.01 -81.39 -14.09
N ASP A 385 29.67 -82.37 -14.70
CA ASP A 385 30.74 -83.14 -14.06
C ASP A 385 32.10 -82.53 -14.40
N GLY A 386 32.88 -82.15 -13.38
CA GLY A 386 34.12 -81.39 -13.53
C GLY A 386 35.22 -82.14 -14.29
N VAL A 387 35.15 -83.48 -14.31
CA VAL A 387 36.11 -84.33 -15.03
C VAL A 387 35.79 -84.39 -16.52
N GLU A 388 34.53 -84.26 -16.91
CA GLU A 388 34.10 -84.34 -18.31
C GLU A 388 34.15 -83.00 -19.05
N MET A 389 34.41 -81.90 -18.33
CA MET A 389 34.60 -80.57 -18.91
C MET A 389 35.93 -80.45 -19.66
N PHE A 390 36.97 -81.21 -19.27
CA PHE A 390 38.28 -81.18 -19.90
C PHE A 390 38.47 -82.38 -20.83
N SER A 391 39.08 -82.17 -21.99
CA SER A 391 39.53 -83.30 -22.82
C SER A 391 40.66 -84.04 -22.10
N THR A 392 40.65 -85.37 -22.14
CA THR A 392 41.81 -86.18 -21.80
C THR A 392 42.96 -85.79 -22.73
N GLU A 393 43.98 -85.13 -22.20
CA GLU A 393 45.15 -84.70 -22.97
C GLU A 393 45.83 -85.92 -23.62
N SER A 394 46.10 -85.82 -24.92
CA SER A 394 46.91 -86.81 -25.63
C SER A 394 48.35 -86.31 -25.73
N GLU A 395 49.33 -87.20 -25.92
CA GLU A 395 50.74 -86.78 -26.10
C GLU A 395 50.94 -85.76 -27.24
N LYS A 396 50.00 -85.66 -28.18
CA LYS A 396 50.01 -84.72 -29.31
C LYS A 396 49.65 -83.29 -28.92
N ASP A 397 49.08 -83.10 -27.74
CA ASP A 397 48.74 -81.77 -27.20
C ASP A 397 49.88 -81.20 -26.34
N ARG A 398 50.93 -82.00 -26.10
CA ARG A 398 52.09 -81.64 -25.29
C ARG A 398 52.98 -80.67 -26.06
N LEU A 399 53.12 -79.46 -25.52
CA LEU A 399 54.08 -78.47 -25.98
C LEU A 399 55.49 -78.87 -25.56
N TYR A 400 56.39 -79.04 -26.53
CA TYR A 400 57.81 -79.20 -26.27
C TYR A 400 58.53 -77.87 -26.49
N VAL A 401 59.53 -77.60 -25.65
CA VAL A 401 60.37 -76.39 -25.73
C VAL A 401 61.74 -76.80 -26.22
N GLY A 402 62.13 -76.32 -27.41
CA GLY A 402 63.41 -76.68 -28.01
C GLY A 402 63.66 -75.99 -29.34
N PRO A 403 64.67 -76.42 -30.11
CA PRO A 403 64.94 -75.87 -31.43
C PRO A 403 63.82 -76.24 -32.41
N VAL A 404 63.09 -75.22 -32.86
CA VAL A 404 62.04 -75.27 -33.87
C VAL A 404 62.59 -74.70 -35.18
N ARG A 405 62.50 -75.48 -36.26
CA ARG A 405 62.87 -75.02 -37.60
C ARG A 405 61.82 -74.04 -38.11
N SER A 406 62.16 -72.76 -38.16
CA SER A 406 61.36 -71.76 -38.86
C SER A 406 61.72 -71.79 -40.35
N GLN A 407 60.70 -71.82 -41.22
CA GLN A 407 60.91 -71.86 -42.67
C GLN A 407 61.56 -70.59 -43.24
N THR A 408 61.68 -69.52 -42.45
CA THR A 408 62.21 -68.21 -42.90
C THR A 408 63.50 -67.76 -42.22
N GLU A 409 63.86 -68.26 -41.03
CA GLU A 409 65.03 -67.74 -40.27
C GLU A 409 65.98 -68.81 -39.69
N GLY A 410 65.81 -70.09 -40.02
CA GLY A 410 66.65 -71.17 -39.49
C GLY A 410 66.19 -71.70 -38.13
N ASP A 411 67.06 -72.44 -37.44
CA ASP A 411 66.74 -73.10 -36.16
C ASP A 411 66.60 -72.03 -35.06
N SER A 412 65.39 -71.88 -34.51
CA SER A 412 65.04 -70.93 -33.45
C SER A 412 64.54 -71.66 -32.22
N PHE A 413 64.80 -71.17 -31.00
CA PHE A 413 64.33 -71.82 -29.78
C PHE A 413 62.89 -71.38 -29.46
N GLY A 414 61.94 -72.30 -29.42
CA GLY A 414 60.54 -71.96 -29.27
C GLY A 414 59.66 -73.13 -28.82
N PHE A 415 58.36 -72.84 -28.70
CA PHE A 415 57.35 -73.82 -28.33
C PHE A 415 56.76 -74.45 -29.59
N ALA A 416 56.77 -75.77 -29.69
CA ALA A 416 56.11 -76.51 -30.76
C ALA A 416 55.25 -77.63 -30.18
N ARG A 417 54.14 -77.96 -30.84
CA ARG A 417 53.32 -79.12 -30.47
C ARG A 417 53.96 -80.39 -31.02
N ALA A 418 54.01 -81.44 -30.21
CA ALA A 418 54.38 -82.76 -30.70
C ALA A 418 53.31 -83.24 -31.70
N GLY A 419 53.70 -83.64 -32.91
CA GLY A 419 52.78 -83.99 -34.01
C GLY A 419 51.81 -85.13 -33.72
#